data_AF-A0A1G6HK86-F1
#
_entry.id   AF-A0A1G6HK86-F1
#
_cell.length_a   1.000
_cell.length_b   1.000
_cell.length_c   1.000
_cell.angle_alpha   90.00
_cell.angle_beta   90.00
_cell.angle_gamma   90.00
#
_symmetry.space_group_name_H-M   'P 1'
#
loop_
_entity.id
_entity.type
_entity.pdbx_description
1 polymer ?
#
loop_
_entity_poly.entity_id
_entity_poly.type
_entity_poly.pdbx_seq_one_letter_code
_entity_poly.pdbx_strand_id
1 'polypeptide(L)'
;MVDAKKIEFEFKKYMDMYKSDPELGRLMQQMTFQELFNEKFMKENSKFTSMDDMLFKSDFGLTNPLEIEKVNQEKWNAFIAKNTECETWHQFGKLAMIEWMKTVIDLWAKVKEKRAQDAKEARKAEKKSRK
;
A
#
# COMPACT_ATOMS: atom_id res chain seq x y z
N MET A 1 -8.54 -4.52 -17.76
CA MET A 1 -9.41 -4.28 -16.58
C MET A 1 -9.10 -5.35 -15.56
N VAL A 2 -8.79 -4.94 -14.34
CA VAL A 2 -8.45 -5.85 -13.25
C VAL A 2 -9.73 -6.53 -12.75
N ASP A 3 -9.70 -7.86 -12.56
CA ASP A 3 -10.86 -8.63 -12.07
C ASP A 3 -11.15 -8.29 -10.59
N ALA A 4 -12.33 -7.73 -10.35
CA ALA A 4 -12.80 -7.35 -9.02
C ALA A 4 -12.79 -8.51 -8.01
N LYS A 5 -13.16 -9.73 -8.45
CA LYS A 5 -13.17 -10.92 -7.58
C LYS A 5 -11.76 -11.31 -7.18
N LYS A 6 -10.80 -11.18 -8.10
CA LYS A 6 -9.39 -11.44 -7.82
C LYS A 6 -8.83 -10.43 -6.81
N ILE A 7 -9.15 -9.14 -6.97
CA ILE A 7 -8.77 -8.09 -6.00
C ILE A 7 -9.32 -8.45 -4.62
N GLU A 8 -10.60 -8.80 -4.49
CA GLU A 8 -11.19 -9.13 -3.19
C GLU A 8 -10.56 -10.35 -2.53
N PHE A 9 -10.27 -11.39 -3.33
CA PHE A 9 -9.60 -12.58 -2.84
C PHE A 9 -8.18 -12.28 -2.34
N GLU A 10 -7.38 -11.55 -3.13
CA GLU A 10 -6.03 -11.14 -2.72
C GLU A 10 -6.07 -10.25 -1.49
N PHE A 11 -6.95 -9.26 -1.47
CA PHE A 11 -7.13 -8.35 -0.33
C PHE A 11 -7.43 -9.12 0.95
N LYS A 12 -8.40 -10.03 0.91
CA LYS A 12 -8.77 -10.86 2.06
C LYS A 12 -7.59 -11.72 2.53
N LYS A 13 -6.90 -12.36 1.58
CA LYS A 13 -5.72 -13.20 1.87
C LYS A 13 -4.63 -12.41 2.62
N TYR A 14 -4.26 -11.22 2.13
CA TYR A 14 -3.25 -10.41 2.81
C TYR A 14 -3.77 -9.84 4.13
N MET A 15 -5.03 -9.40 4.19
CA MET A 15 -5.64 -8.96 5.44
C MET A 15 -5.59 -10.03 6.54
N ASP A 16 -5.87 -11.29 6.22
CA ASP A 16 -5.80 -12.39 7.19
C ASP A 16 -4.35 -12.62 7.67
N MET A 17 -3.34 -12.42 6.82
CA MET A 17 -1.92 -12.45 7.24
C MET A 17 -1.59 -11.31 8.21
N TYR A 18 -2.05 -10.10 7.93
CA TYR A 18 -1.83 -8.91 8.78
C TYR A 18 -2.55 -9.02 10.13
N LYS A 19 -3.73 -9.64 10.16
CA LYS A 19 -4.43 -9.95 11.41
C LYS A 19 -3.72 -11.01 12.26
N SER A 20 -2.96 -11.89 11.62
CA SER A 20 -2.25 -12.98 12.29
C SER A 20 -0.91 -12.54 12.91
N ASP A 21 -0.24 -11.53 12.34
CA ASP A 21 1.02 -10.97 12.86
C ASP A 21 0.77 -9.59 13.52
N PRO A 22 0.91 -9.44 14.85
CA PRO A 22 0.66 -8.18 15.56
C PRO A 22 1.50 -7.00 15.05
N GLU A 23 2.72 -7.24 14.59
CA GLU A 23 3.62 -6.19 14.10
C GLU A 23 3.15 -5.68 12.73
N LEU A 24 2.75 -6.61 11.84
CA LEU A 24 2.13 -6.24 10.57
C LEU A 24 0.81 -5.48 10.81
N GLY A 25 -0.02 -5.95 11.74
CA GLY A 25 -1.26 -5.27 12.13
C GLY A 25 -1.02 -3.84 12.63
N ARG A 26 0.04 -3.62 13.42
CA ARG A 26 0.44 -2.28 13.87
C ARG A 26 0.91 -1.39 12.72
N LEU A 27 1.73 -1.91 11.80
CA LEU A 27 2.17 -1.17 10.62
C LEU A 27 0.98 -0.75 9.74
N MET A 28 -0.01 -1.63 9.58
CA MET A 28 -1.24 -1.31 8.85
C MET A 28 -2.04 -0.17 9.50
N GLN A 29 -2.07 -0.07 10.83
CA GLN A 29 -2.76 1.02 11.53
C GLN A 29 -2.05 2.37 11.39
N GLN A 30 -0.74 2.37 11.15
CA GLN A 30 0.05 3.59 10.97
C GLN A 30 0.13 4.05 9.51
N MET A 31 -0.34 3.21 8.58
CA MET A 31 -0.29 3.49 7.15
C MET A 31 -1.06 4.77 6.79
N THR A 32 -0.42 5.61 5.99
CA THR A 32 -1.04 6.83 5.45
C THR A 32 -1.45 6.67 3.98
N PHE A 33 -2.34 7.54 3.50
CA PHE A 33 -2.71 7.59 2.07
C PHE A 33 -1.52 7.83 1.15
N GLN A 34 -0.51 8.59 1.59
CA GLN A 34 0.69 8.87 0.79
C GLN A 34 1.56 7.62 0.61
N GLU A 35 1.64 6.77 1.63
CA GLU A 35 2.36 5.49 1.53
C GLU A 35 1.59 4.47 0.68
N LEU A 36 0.27 4.41 0.88
CA LEU A 36 -0.63 3.55 0.13
C LEU A 36 -0.60 3.87 -1.37
N PHE A 37 -0.76 5.15 -1.71
CA PHE A 37 -0.76 5.67 -3.07
C PHE A 37 0.58 6.34 -3.41
N ASN A 38 1.66 5.61 -3.18
CA ASN A 38 3.01 6.06 -3.51
C ASN A 38 3.19 6.24 -5.03
N GLU A 39 4.21 7.00 -5.42
CA GLU A 39 4.47 7.31 -6.83
C GLU A 39 4.62 6.06 -7.71
N LYS A 40 5.21 4.98 -7.17
CA LYS A 40 5.40 3.74 -7.92
C LYS A 40 4.04 3.13 -8.25
N PHE A 41 3.17 2.97 -7.25
CA PHE A 41 1.82 2.45 -7.45
C PHE A 41 1.04 3.31 -8.44
N MET A 42 1.09 4.64 -8.29
CA MET A 42 0.37 5.57 -9.16
C MET A 42 0.85 5.47 -10.61
N LYS A 43 2.17 5.39 -10.85
CA LYS A 43 2.72 5.25 -12.21
C LYS A 43 2.41 3.90 -12.85
N GLU A 44 2.34 2.83 -12.05
CA GLU A 44 2.07 1.47 -12.55
C GLU A 44 0.57 1.22 -12.81
N ASN A 45 -0.32 1.83 -12.02
CA ASN A 45 -1.76 1.53 -12.04
C ASN A 45 -2.64 2.71 -12.51
N SER A 46 -2.05 3.86 -12.79
CA SER A 46 -2.76 5.05 -13.27
C SER A 46 -1.90 5.87 -14.24
N LYS A 47 -2.52 6.88 -14.87
CA LYS A 47 -1.83 7.86 -15.72
C LYS A 47 -1.17 9.02 -14.95
N PHE A 48 -1.25 9.01 -13.62
CA PHE A 48 -0.81 10.11 -12.77
C PHE A 48 0.49 9.76 -12.04
N THR A 49 1.26 10.78 -11.66
CA THR A 49 2.53 10.59 -10.95
C THR A 49 2.34 10.45 -9.43
N SER A 50 1.30 11.04 -8.88
CA SER A 50 0.99 11.02 -7.44
C SER A 50 -0.52 11.15 -7.22
N MET A 51 -0.97 10.85 -5.99
CA MET A 51 -2.36 11.05 -5.59
C MET A 51 -2.77 12.52 -5.72
N ASP A 52 -1.91 13.46 -5.33
CA ASP A 52 -2.19 14.90 -5.44
C ASP A 52 -2.40 15.32 -6.90
N ASP A 53 -1.61 14.78 -7.84
CA ASP A 53 -1.79 15.04 -9.28
C ASP A 53 -3.14 14.50 -9.78
N MET A 54 -3.55 13.31 -9.31
CA MET A 54 -4.87 12.73 -9.63
C MET A 54 -6.01 13.61 -9.09
N LEU A 55 -5.92 14.05 -7.84
CA LEU A 55 -6.91 14.92 -7.20
C LEU A 55 -7.01 16.27 -7.90
N PHE A 56 -5.87 16.89 -8.19
CA PHE A 56 -5.80 18.20 -8.85
C PHE A 56 -6.33 18.17 -10.28
N LYS A 57 -6.03 17.10 -11.04
CA LYS A 57 -6.54 16.92 -12.41
C LYS A 57 -7.99 16.45 -12.46
N SER A 58 -8.59 16.14 -11.32
CA SER A 58 -10.01 15.82 -11.26
C SER A 58 -10.86 17.09 -11.35
N ASP A 59 -12.03 17.00 -11.98
CA ASP A 59 -12.98 18.10 -12.09
C ASP A 59 -13.63 18.50 -10.75
N PHE A 60 -13.21 17.88 -9.65
CA PHE A 60 -13.77 18.08 -8.31
C PHE A 60 -12.97 19.07 -7.46
N GLY A 61 -11.77 19.49 -7.90
CA GLY A 61 -10.94 20.44 -7.16
C GLY A 61 -10.53 19.95 -5.78
N LEU A 62 -10.31 18.64 -5.64
CA LEU A 62 -9.99 18.00 -4.37
C LEU A 62 -8.58 18.34 -3.92
N THR A 63 -8.42 18.56 -2.62
CA THR A 63 -7.10 18.80 -2.01
C THR A 63 -6.72 17.72 -1.01
N ASN A 64 -7.67 16.86 -0.64
CA ASN A 64 -7.46 15.77 0.30
C ASN A 64 -8.17 14.49 -0.17
N PRO A 65 -7.51 13.32 -0.14
CA PRO A 65 -8.14 12.04 -0.45
C PRO A 65 -9.41 11.74 0.35
N LEU A 66 -9.54 12.24 1.59
CA LEU A 66 -10.75 12.06 2.41
C LEU A 66 -11.99 12.77 1.85
N GLU A 67 -11.80 13.75 0.96
CA GLU A 67 -12.90 14.45 0.29
C GLU A 67 -13.50 13.61 -0.84
N ILE A 68 -12.76 12.61 -1.36
CA ILE A 68 -13.22 11.72 -2.42
C ILE A 68 -14.52 11.01 -2.01
N GLU A 69 -14.68 10.63 -0.75
CA GLU A 69 -15.89 9.94 -0.28
C GLU A 69 -17.13 10.85 -0.27
N LYS A 70 -16.94 12.18 -0.28
CA LYS A 70 -18.02 13.17 -0.24
C LYS A 70 -18.46 13.63 -1.63
N VAL A 71 -17.68 13.35 -2.67
CA VAL A 71 -18.05 13.71 -4.03
C VAL A 71 -19.01 12.69 -4.65
N ASN A 72 -19.57 13.05 -5.81
CA ASN A 72 -20.40 12.13 -6.58
C ASN A 72 -19.58 10.90 -7.01
N GLN A 73 -19.86 9.76 -6.38
CA GLN A 73 -19.13 8.52 -6.59
C GLN A 73 -19.24 7.98 -8.01
N GLU A 74 -20.35 8.18 -8.72
CA GLU A 74 -20.50 7.72 -10.11
C GLU A 74 -19.54 8.47 -11.04
N LYS A 75 -19.51 9.80 -10.93
CA LYS A 75 -18.59 10.64 -11.71
C LYS A 75 -17.13 10.38 -11.34
N TRP A 76 -16.85 10.20 -10.06
CA TRP A 76 -15.49 9.85 -9.61
C TRP A 76 -15.06 8.47 -10.12
N ASN A 77 -15.92 7.46 -10.01
CA ASN A 77 -15.64 6.12 -10.55
C ASN A 77 -15.44 6.15 -12.07
N ALA A 78 -16.22 6.94 -12.82
CA ALA A 78 -16.01 7.13 -14.24
C ALA A 78 -14.65 7.77 -14.56
N PHE A 79 -14.21 8.73 -13.75
CA PHE A 79 -12.86 9.31 -13.86
C PHE A 79 -11.77 8.27 -13.58
N ILE A 80 -11.93 7.45 -12.55
CA ILE A 80 -11.00 6.35 -12.23
C ILE A 80 -10.95 5.31 -13.36
N ALA A 81 -12.10 4.86 -13.87
CA ALA A 81 -12.19 3.91 -14.97
C ALA A 81 -11.54 4.42 -16.27
N LYS A 82 -11.55 5.73 -16.49
CA LYS A 82 -10.93 6.35 -17.67
C LYS A 82 -9.41 6.50 -17.55
N ASN A 83 -8.89 6.60 -16.32
CA ASN A 83 -7.49 6.94 -16.04
C ASN A 83 -6.68 5.84 -15.36
N THR A 84 -7.32 4.73 -14.97
CA THR A 84 -6.71 3.58 -14.29
C THR A 84 -7.22 2.28 -14.90
N GLU A 85 -6.65 1.14 -14.49
CA GLU A 85 -7.15 -0.18 -14.90
C GLU A 85 -8.35 -0.70 -14.07
N CYS A 86 -8.79 0.08 -13.08
CA CYS A 86 -9.88 -0.25 -12.15
C CYS A 86 -11.17 0.46 -12.58
N GLU A 87 -12.33 -0.17 -12.38
CA GLU A 87 -13.63 0.41 -12.73
C GLU A 87 -14.16 1.37 -11.67
N THR A 88 -13.71 1.20 -10.43
CA THR A 88 -14.17 2.02 -9.29
C THR A 88 -13.00 2.43 -8.41
N TRP A 89 -13.19 3.54 -7.71
CA TRP A 89 -12.26 4.02 -6.69
C TRP A 89 -12.00 2.98 -5.60
N HIS A 90 -13.04 2.26 -5.18
CA HIS A 90 -12.91 1.22 -4.16
C HIS A 90 -12.03 0.05 -4.64
N GLN A 91 -12.15 -0.37 -5.89
CA GLN A 91 -11.24 -1.37 -6.47
C GLN A 91 -9.80 -0.84 -6.52
N PHE A 92 -9.62 0.41 -6.94
CA PHE A 92 -8.32 1.05 -7.00
C PHE A 92 -7.65 1.13 -5.62
N GLY A 93 -8.40 1.52 -4.58
CA GLY A 93 -7.92 1.54 -3.21
C GLY A 93 -7.58 0.15 -2.66
N LYS A 94 -8.40 -0.87 -2.93
CA LYS A 94 -8.08 -2.26 -2.55
C LYS A 94 -6.80 -2.74 -3.22
N LEU A 95 -6.61 -2.42 -4.50
CA LEU A 95 -5.40 -2.77 -5.26
C LEU A 95 -4.15 -2.10 -4.66
N ALA A 96 -4.23 -0.80 -4.36
CA ALA A 96 -3.17 -0.08 -3.67
C ALA A 96 -2.80 -0.76 -2.34
N MET A 97 -3.82 -1.18 -1.58
CA MET A 97 -3.61 -1.80 -0.28
C MET A 97 -2.96 -3.17 -0.39
N ILE A 98 -3.33 -3.96 -1.40
CA ILE A 98 -2.67 -5.25 -1.68
C ILE A 98 -1.19 -5.05 -2.01
N GLU A 99 -0.86 -4.12 -2.89
CA GLU A 99 0.53 -3.87 -3.30
C GLU A 99 1.37 -3.32 -2.14
N TRP A 100 0.80 -2.42 -1.34
CA TRP A 100 1.42 -1.94 -0.10
C TRP A 100 1.65 -3.09 0.89
N MET A 101 0.65 -3.94 1.10
CA MET A 101 0.75 -5.09 2.01
C MET A 101 1.85 -6.08 1.59
N LYS A 102 1.95 -6.39 0.29
CA LYS A 102 3.01 -7.22 -0.28
C LYS A 102 4.39 -6.60 -0.01
N THR A 103 4.52 -5.30 -0.27
CA THR A 103 5.76 -4.56 -0.07
C THR A 103 6.20 -4.58 1.39
N VAL A 104 5.27 -4.33 2.32
CA VAL A 104 5.59 -4.33 3.75
C VAL A 104 5.95 -5.72 4.26
N ILE A 105 5.31 -6.80 3.77
CA ILE A 105 5.72 -8.18 4.10
C ILE A 105 7.16 -8.44 3.67
N ASP A 106 7.53 -8.05 2.44
CA ASP A 106 8.89 -8.21 1.92
C ASP A 106 9.92 -7.41 2.73
N LEU A 107 9.60 -6.14 3.03
CA LEU A 107 10.44 -5.31 3.89
C LEU A 107 10.58 -5.88 5.30
N TRP A 108 9.50 -6.40 5.88
CA TRP A 108 9.51 -7.00 7.22
C TRP A 108 10.37 -8.26 7.28
N ALA A 109 10.33 -9.10 6.23
CA ALA A 109 11.21 -10.25 6.11
C ALA A 109 12.70 -9.80 6.11
N LYS A 110 13.05 -8.80 5.31
CA LYS A 110 14.41 -8.23 5.27
C LYS A 110 14.85 -7.64 6.61
N VAL A 111 13.95 -6.97 7.33
CA VAL A 111 14.24 -6.44 8.68
C VAL A 111 14.54 -7.57 9.65
N LYS A 112 13.75 -8.66 9.64
CA LYS A 112 13.98 -9.84 10.48
C LYS A 112 15.34 -10.48 10.18
N GLU A 113 15.69 -10.63 8.91
CA GLU A 113 17.00 -11.17 8.49
C GLU A 113 18.15 -10.28 8.95
N LYS A 114 18.05 -8.97 8.74
CA LYS A 114 19.08 -8.01 9.19
C LYS A 114 19.27 -8.04 10.70
N ARG A 115 18.19 -8.02 11.49
CA ARG A 115 18.25 -8.14 12.95
C ARG A 115 18.93 -9.44 13.40
N ALA A 116 18.68 -10.55 12.72
CA ALA A 116 19.33 -11.83 13.02
C ALA A 116 20.83 -11.81 12.68
N GLN A 117 21.21 -11.14 11.59
CA GLN A 117 22.61 -10.98 11.19
C GLN A 117 23.38 -10.10 12.19
N ASP A 118 22.83 -8.94 12.54
CA ASP A 118 23.42 -8.01 13.50
C ASP A 118 23.62 -8.70 14.88
N ALA A 119 22.65 -9.52 15.32
CA ALA A 119 22.76 -10.29 16.55
C ALA A 119 23.87 -11.36 16.50
N LYS A 120 24.07 -12.02 15.34
CA LYS A 120 25.19 -12.97 15.15
C LYS A 120 26.53 -12.26 15.18
N GLU A 121 26.62 -11.09 14.55
CA GLU A 121 27.85 -10.28 14.52
C GLU A 121 28.20 -9.74 15.90
N ALA A 122 27.23 -9.23 16.65
CA ALA A 122 27.41 -8.80 18.03
C ALA A 122 27.95 -9.94 18.94
N ARG A 123 27.37 -11.14 18.83
CA ARG A 123 27.84 -12.32 19.58
C ARG A 123 29.26 -12.75 19.20
N LYS A 124 29.66 -12.60 17.93
CA LYS A 124 31.03 -12.88 17.48
C LYS A 124 32.01 -11.83 18.01
N ALA A 125 31.63 -10.55 17.99
CA ALA A 125 32.43 -9.45 18.51
C ALA A 125 32.69 -9.58 20.02
N GLU A 126 31.66 -9.92 20.80
CA GLU A 126 31.77 -10.11 22.26
C GLU A 126 32.66 -11.32 22.64
N LYS A 127 32.58 -12.42 21.87
CA LYS A 127 33.49 -13.57 22.05
C LYS A 127 34.93 -13.24 21.68
N LYS A 128 35.15 -12.31 20.74
CA LYS A 128 36.48 -11.89 20.30
C LYS A 128 37.11 -10.86 21.26
N SER A 129 36.30 -10.03 21.93
CA SER A 129 36.80 -9.06 22.93
C SER A 129 37.09 -9.67 24.30
N ARG A 130 36.50 -10.82 24.62
CA ARG A 130 36.78 -11.60 25.85
C ARG A 130 37.97 -12.56 25.75
N LYS A 131 38.67 -12.59 24.62
CA LYS A 131 39.78 -13.51 24.34
C LYS A 131 41.06 -12.70 24.09
#